data_AF-A0AAX4H7X9-F1
#
_entry.id   AF-A0AAX4H7X9-F1
#
_cell.length_a   1.000
_cell.length_b   1.000
_cell.length_c   1.000
_cell.angle_alpha   90.00
_cell.angle_beta   90.00
_cell.angle_gamma   90.00
#
_symmetry.space_group_name_H-M   'P 1'
#
loop_
_entity.id
_entity.type
_entity.pdbx_description
1 polymer ?
#
loop_
_entity_poly.entity_id
_entity_poly.type
_entity_poly.pdbx_seq_one_letter_code
_entity_poly.pdbx_strand_id
1 'polypeptide(L)'
;MHITTQGLLAPAKAPLRAVAQVLNQIRTATKRVSSSRTNMKDSAGRRLGPKKFESSFVKPGQIIMRQRGTKIHPGENVGLGKDHTIFALEPGYVRFYLDPFHPLRKYVGVALKKDIMLPYPHFEPRVRRFGYNVLKGAAAEAEENRMSRKEHLAQPELKERAQKKEDYNNSKIAEYTSTIQATAGDFSEQEVALGAARLLFISKHLANETLTEAAAADQATFNYVHDAELASKRGESSADELATSRASYIEFAKKFDGLFTVDFTGAAHARLSTEALEAKQAESRAKLDEFSNVKLSTKDLKQIENIISQPGVFSKADREALKQKYIPTVLPESVPGTVVEVKEGGKLPKGAVPVRTYDPTTRSIQTVYRTKDAFLSAE
;
A
#
# COMPACT_ATOMS: atom_id res chain seq x y z
N MET A 1 25.54 -127.09 -26.10
CA MET A 1 25.82 -126.60 -24.74
C MET A 1 26.13 -125.12 -24.86
N HIS A 2 25.15 -124.27 -24.61
CA HIS A 2 24.87 -123.63 -23.32
C HIS A 2 25.69 -122.35 -23.10
N ILE A 3 24.93 -121.25 -23.16
CA ILE A 3 25.01 -120.04 -22.34
C ILE A 3 26.13 -119.05 -22.72
N THR A 4 25.72 -118.19 -23.65
CA THR A 4 26.12 -116.81 -23.86
C THR A 4 26.02 -115.99 -22.56
N THR A 5 27.15 -115.57 -22.01
CA THR A 5 27.27 -114.36 -21.18
C THR A 5 27.91 -113.29 -22.06
N GLN A 6 27.10 -112.33 -22.50
CA GLN A 6 27.57 -111.19 -23.28
C GLN A 6 28.39 -110.28 -22.37
N GLY A 7 29.71 -110.47 -22.42
CA GLY A 7 30.67 -109.48 -21.93
C GLY A 7 30.58 -108.23 -22.80
N LEU A 8 30.38 -107.08 -22.15
CA LEU A 8 30.58 -105.77 -22.78
C LEU A 8 32.07 -105.64 -23.12
N LEU A 9 32.38 -105.81 -24.41
CA LEU A 9 33.64 -105.43 -25.02
C LEU A 9 33.87 -103.93 -24.84
N ALA A 10 35.04 -103.58 -24.34
CA ALA A 10 35.56 -102.22 -24.37
C ALA A 10 35.89 -101.79 -25.81
N PRO A 11 35.59 -100.53 -26.18
CA PRO A 11 36.38 -99.86 -27.20
C PRO A 11 37.19 -98.70 -26.60
N ALA A 12 38.50 -98.84 -26.78
CA ALA A 12 39.53 -97.83 -26.98
C ALA A 12 39.35 -96.46 -26.31
N LYS A 13 40.13 -96.20 -25.26
CA LYS A 13 40.40 -94.83 -24.80
C LYS A 13 41.66 -94.27 -25.48
N ALA A 14 41.46 -93.07 -26.01
CA ALA A 14 42.34 -92.25 -26.83
C ALA A 14 43.76 -92.02 -26.26
N PRO A 15 44.74 -91.70 -27.13
CA PRO A 15 46.13 -91.47 -26.75
C PRO A 15 46.32 -90.24 -25.86
N LEU A 16 47.35 -90.37 -25.03
CA LEU A 16 47.78 -89.53 -23.92
C LEU A 16 47.94 -88.05 -24.32
N ARG A 17 47.06 -87.19 -23.79
CA ARG A 17 47.29 -85.74 -23.77
C ARG A 17 48.23 -85.45 -22.61
N ALA A 18 49.41 -84.89 -22.94
CA ALA A 18 50.49 -84.60 -22.01
C ALA A 18 49.97 -83.97 -20.71
N VAL A 19 50.30 -84.60 -19.58
CA VAL A 19 50.15 -84.02 -18.25
C VAL A 19 51.19 -82.91 -18.15
N ALA A 20 50.85 -81.71 -18.58
CA ALA A 20 51.51 -80.54 -18.02
C ALA A 20 51.18 -80.58 -16.53
N GLN A 21 52.19 -80.83 -15.70
CA GLN A 21 52.09 -80.64 -14.26
C GLN A 21 51.64 -79.19 -14.04
N VAL A 22 50.34 -78.98 -13.88
CA VAL A 22 49.84 -77.75 -13.29
C VAL A 22 50.28 -77.85 -11.85
N LEU A 23 51.49 -77.35 -11.58
CA LEU A 23 51.91 -76.91 -10.27
C LEU A 23 50.79 -76.00 -9.78
N ASN A 24 49.87 -76.56 -8.97
CA ASN A 24 49.02 -75.78 -8.12
C ASN A 24 49.97 -75.04 -7.20
N GLN A 25 50.38 -73.85 -7.62
CA GLN A 25 51.11 -72.93 -6.79
C GLN A 25 50.15 -72.57 -5.66
N ILE A 26 50.18 -73.34 -4.58
CA ILE A 26 49.63 -72.92 -3.30
C ILE A 26 50.51 -71.74 -2.92
N ARG A 27 50.09 -70.55 -3.34
CA ARG A 27 50.62 -69.30 -2.83
C ARG A 27 50.13 -69.22 -1.39
N THR A 28 50.83 -69.88 -0.48
CA THR A 28 50.83 -69.40 0.89
C THR A 28 51.30 -67.95 0.80
N ALA A 29 50.43 -67.02 1.15
CA ALA A 29 50.81 -65.62 1.23
C ALA A 29 51.89 -65.50 2.32
N THR A 30 53.16 -65.65 1.96
CA THR A 30 54.33 -65.45 2.81
C THR A 30 54.63 -63.96 2.96
N LYS A 31 53.58 -63.20 3.27
CA LYS A 31 53.56 -62.00 4.12
C LYS A 31 52.13 -61.51 4.20
N ARG A 32 51.44 -61.85 5.28
CA ARG A 32 50.31 -61.04 5.76
C ARG A 32 50.83 -59.80 6.51
N VAL A 33 51.78 -59.09 5.89
CA VAL A 33 52.39 -57.84 6.38
C VAL A 33 52.53 -56.85 5.22
N SER A 34 51.49 -56.71 4.41
CA SER A 34 51.28 -55.50 3.59
C SER A 34 49.87 -54.99 3.80
N SER A 35 49.45 -55.09 5.04
CA SER A 35 48.41 -54.22 5.52
C SER A 35 48.91 -52.77 5.50
N SER A 36 48.10 -51.87 4.96
CA SER A 36 47.89 -50.60 5.66
C SER A 36 47.23 -50.89 7.02
N ARG A 37 47.94 -51.58 7.95
CA ARG A 37 47.52 -51.82 9.36
C ARG A 37 48.19 -50.79 10.28
N THR A 38 48.69 -49.69 9.72
CA THR A 38 49.07 -48.52 10.50
C THR A 38 48.07 -47.41 10.19
N ASN A 39 47.16 -47.15 11.13
CA ASN A 39 46.28 -45.98 11.09
C ASN A 39 47.07 -44.71 11.41
N MET A 40 48.02 -44.35 10.54
CA MET A 40 48.85 -43.14 10.62
C MET A 40 48.25 -41.97 9.83
N LYS A 41 46.92 -41.90 9.74
CA LYS A 41 46.19 -40.78 9.12
C LYS A 41 45.55 -39.94 10.22
N ASP A 42 46.11 -38.77 10.48
CA ASP A 42 45.49 -37.76 11.34
C ASP A 42 45.37 -36.44 10.58
N SER A 43 44.36 -35.66 10.94
CA SER A 43 44.12 -34.34 10.37
C SER A 43 44.79 -33.27 11.22
N ALA A 44 45.38 -32.26 10.58
CA ALA A 44 45.96 -31.14 11.31
C ALA A 44 44.92 -30.42 12.20
N GLY A 45 45.32 -30.05 13.42
CA GLY A 45 44.48 -29.34 14.37
C GLY A 45 43.83 -28.08 13.77
N ARG A 46 42.50 -27.95 13.95
CA ARG A 46 41.69 -26.89 13.31
C ARG A 46 41.79 -25.52 13.99
N ARG A 47 42.63 -25.38 15.02
CA ARG A 47 42.87 -24.14 15.80
C ARG A 47 41.55 -23.51 16.31
N LEU A 48 40.59 -24.35 16.72
CA LEU A 48 39.34 -23.95 17.35
C LEU A 48 39.61 -23.38 18.76
N GLY A 49 38.59 -22.82 19.40
CA GLY A 49 38.66 -22.23 20.72
C GLY A 49 38.55 -20.70 20.73
N PRO A 50 38.60 -20.09 21.93
CA PRO A 50 38.45 -18.65 22.11
C PRO A 50 39.64 -17.91 21.49
N LYS A 51 39.34 -16.76 20.90
CA LYS A 51 40.30 -15.82 20.31
C LYS A 51 40.33 -14.49 21.07
N LYS A 52 39.24 -14.19 21.78
CA LYS A 52 39.14 -13.10 22.73
C LYS A 52 38.60 -13.65 24.05
N PHE A 53 39.17 -13.15 25.13
CA PHE A 53 38.86 -13.59 26.49
C PHE A 53 37.93 -12.58 27.16
N GLU A 54 37.43 -12.95 28.34
CA GLU A 54 36.61 -12.08 29.19
C GLU A 54 37.24 -10.68 29.35
N SER A 55 36.43 -9.63 29.29
CA SER A 55 36.83 -8.22 29.39
C SER A 55 37.82 -7.73 28.32
N SER A 56 38.08 -8.49 27.25
CA SER A 56 38.94 -8.04 26.15
C SER A 56 38.23 -7.00 25.29
N PHE A 57 38.90 -5.90 24.96
CA PHE A 57 38.37 -4.93 24.00
C PHE A 57 38.38 -5.51 22.58
N VAL A 58 37.26 -5.34 21.88
CA VAL A 58 37.05 -5.80 20.51
C VAL A 58 36.53 -4.68 19.61
N LYS A 59 36.86 -4.78 18.32
CA LYS A 59 36.32 -3.95 17.24
C LYS A 59 35.30 -4.75 16.41
N PRO A 60 34.37 -4.08 15.69
CA PRO A 60 33.46 -4.76 14.76
C PRO A 60 34.20 -5.70 13.81
N GLY A 61 33.67 -6.90 13.61
CA GLY A 61 34.24 -7.96 12.77
C GLY A 61 35.31 -8.83 13.43
N GLN A 62 35.80 -8.49 14.63
CA GLN A 62 36.81 -9.32 15.30
C GLN A 62 36.20 -10.65 15.79
N ILE A 63 36.92 -11.74 15.53
CA ILE A 63 36.52 -13.09 15.96
C ILE A 63 36.75 -13.23 17.47
N ILE A 64 35.72 -13.71 18.16
CA ILE A 64 35.73 -13.98 19.60
C ILE A 64 35.93 -15.47 19.86
N MET A 65 35.26 -16.35 19.10
CA MET A 65 35.31 -17.81 19.30
C MET A 65 35.24 -18.55 17.97
N ARG A 66 36.13 -19.52 17.74
CA ARG A 66 36.00 -20.48 16.62
C ARG A 66 35.57 -21.83 17.16
N GLN A 67 34.50 -22.41 16.61
CA GLN A 67 33.92 -23.63 17.15
C GLN A 67 33.38 -24.55 16.04
N ARG A 68 32.95 -25.75 16.45
CA ARG A 68 32.20 -26.69 15.63
C ARG A 68 30.88 -26.94 16.36
N GLY A 69 29.77 -26.55 15.74
CA GLY A 69 28.51 -26.35 16.43
C GLY A 69 28.57 -25.17 17.41
N THR A 70 27.43 -24.85 18.01
CA THR A 70 27.28 -23.77 19.00
C THR A 70 27.52 -24.30 20.40
N LYS A 71 28.80 -24.46 20.79
CA LYS A 71 29.15 -24.72 22.20
C LYS A 71 28.91 -23.49 23.07
N ILE A 72 29.18 -22.33 22.49
CA ILE A 72 28.81 -21.01 22.99
C ILE A 72 27.85 -20.40 21.96
N HIS A 73 26.79 -19.79 22.44
CA HIS A 73 25.79 -19.12 21.64
C HIS A 73 26.12 -17.63 21.51
N PRO A 74 25.75 -16.99 20.38
CA PRO A 74 25.86 -15.55 20.22
C PRO A 74 24.90 -14.86 21.19
N GLY A 75 25.42 -13.93 21.96
CA GLY A 75 24.67 -13.06 22.85
C GLY A 75 24.56 -11.64 22.30
N GLU A 76 24.53 -10.66 23.20
CA GLU A 76 24.39 -9.24 22.89
C GLU A 76 25.55 -8.72 22.02
N ASN A 77 25.21 -7.92 20.99
CA ASN A 77 26.16 -7.22 20.10
C ASN A 77 27.17 -8.13 19.39
N VAL A 78 26.77 -9.37 19.13
CA VAL A 78 27.60 -10.43 18.59
C VAL A 78 26.88 -11.18 17.46
N GLY A 79 27.61 -11.51 16.41
CA GLY A 79 27.12 -12.26 15.26
C GLY A 79 27.66 -13.69 15.21
N LEU A 80 26.98 -14.55 14.45
CA LEU A 80 27.36 -15.94 14.21
C LEU A 80 27.62 -16.16 12.72
N GLY A 81 28.82 -16.61 12.37
CA GLY A 81 29.20 -16.95 11.00
C GLY A 81 28.71 -18.34 10.59
N LYS A 82 28.85 -18.66 9.30
CA LYS A 82 28.45 -19.96 8.71
C LYS A 82 29.10 -21.17 9.41
N ASP A 83 30.35 -21.04 9.85
CA ASP A 83 31.06 -22.11 10.56
C ASP A 83 30.84 -22.05 12.09
N HIS A 84 29.80 -21.35 12.55
CA HIS A 84 29.48 -21.05 13.94
C HIS A 84 30.57 -20.23 14.65
N THR A 85 31.46 -19.57 13.90
CA THR A 85 32.41 -18.60 14.46
C THR A 85 31.65 -17.39 14.99
N ILE A 86 31.96 -17.01 16.22
CA ILE A 86 31.36 -15.87 16.88
C ILE A 86 32.23 -14.64 16.68
N PHE A 87 31.64 -13.51 16.28
CA PHE A 87 32.36 -12.25 16.01
C PHE A 87 31.61 -11.03 16.56
N ALA A 88 32.34 -9.97 16.90
CA ALA A 88 31.77 -8.74 17.43
C ALA A 88 31.04 -7.93 16.34
N LEU A 89 29.83 -7.44 16.61
CA LEU A 89 29.12 -6.50 15.73
C LEU A 89 29.44 -5.04 16.09
N GLU A 90 29.67 -4.78 17.37
CA GLU A 90 29.97 -3.45 17.91
C GLU A 90 31.33 -3.45 18.63
N PRO A 91 31.99 -2.29 18.76
CA PRO A 91 33.16 -2.16 19.62
C PRO A 91 32.73 -2.18 21.08
N GLY A 92 33.50 -2.86 21.92
CA GLY A 92 33.20 -2.99 23.33
C GLY A 92 34.06 -4.07 23.99
N TYR A 93 33.56 -4.65 25.07
CA TYR A 93 34.28 -5.61 25.90
C TYR A 93 33.55 -6.96 25.90
N VAL A 94 34.29 -8.03 25.62
CA VAL A 94 33.74 -9.40 25.57
C VAL A 94 33.30 -9.85 26.96
N ARG A 95 32.09 -10.39 27.06
CA ARG A 95 31.52 -10.97 28.28
C ARG A 95 30.96 -12.37 28.01
N PHE A 96 31.39 -13.36 28.77
CA PHE A 96 30.80 -14.71 28.79
C PHE A 96 29.83 -14.82 29.97
N TYR A 97 28.61 -15.28 29.72
CA TYR A 97 27.56 -15.32 30.74
C TYR A 97 26.56 -16.44 30.48
N LEU A 98 25.69 -16.67 31.46
CA LEU A 98 24.52 -17.52 31.37
C LEU A 98 23.29 -16.62 31.39
N ASP A 99 22.34 -16.90 30.51
CA ASP A 99 21.08 -16.15 30.43
C ASP A 99 19.97 -16.96 31.11
N PRO A 100 19.25 -16.40 32.12
CA PRO A 100 18.11 -17.04 32.75
C PRO A 100 17.03 -17.52 31.77
N PHE A 101 16.83 -16.85 30.64
CA PHE A 101 15.87 -17.29 29.63
C PHE A 101 16.26 -18.62 28.95
N HIS A 102 17.56 -18.96 28.99
CA HIS A 102 18.13 -20.13 28.32
C HIS A 102 19.13 -20.86 29.24
N PRO A 103 18.63 -21.58 30.25
CA PRO A 103 19.44 -22.04 31.39
C PRO A 103 20.56 -23.03 31.03
N LEU A 104 20.40 -23.81 29.96
CA LEU A 104 21.39 -24.81 29.54
C LEU A 104 22.42 -24.27 28.54
N ARG A 105 22.29 -23.01 28.11
CA ARG A 105 23.13 -22.41 27.05
C ARG A 105 24.13 -21.42 27.64
N LYS A 106 25.35 -21.47 27.11
CA LYS A 106 26.42 -20.51 27.41
C LYS A 106 26.45 -19.44 26.34
N TYR A 107 26.55 -18.18 26.73
CA TYR A 107 26.56 -17.06 25.81
C TYR A 107 27.90 -16.34 25.83
N VAL A 108 28.17 -15.65 24.72
CA VAL A 108 29.18 -14.61 24.67
C VAL A 108 28.61 -13.39 23.97
N GLY A 109 28.74 -12.25 24.62
CA GLY A 109 28.29 -10.96 24.14
C GLY A 109 29.41 -9.92 24.20
N VAL A 110 29.13 -8.74 23.69
CA VAL A 110 30.00 -7.57 23.77
C VAL A 110 29.25 -6.46 24.51
N ALA A 111 29.70 -6.16 25.72
CA ALA A 111 29.21 -5.02 26.49
C ALA A 111 29.81 -3.72 25.92
N LEU A 112 28.97 -2.71 25.70
CA LEU A 112 29.40 -1.44 25.11
C LEU A 112 30.36 -0.65 26.00
N LYS A 113 30.23 -0.82 27.32
CA LYS A 113 31.12 -0.24 28.33
C LYS A 113 31.74 -1.35 29.15
N LYS A 114 32.90 -1.09 29.74
CA LYS A 114 33.62 -2.07 30.55
C LYS A 114 32.87 -2.41 31.84
N ASP A 115 32.18 -1.43 32.43
CA ASP A 115 31.51 -1.57 33.73
C ASP A 115 30.19 -2.34 33.65
N ILE A 116 29.66 -2.49 32.44
CA ILE A 116 28.42 -3.21 32.19
C ILE A 116 28.69 -4.71 32.21
N MET A 117 27.84 -5.42 32.95
CA MET A 117 27.80 -6.89 32.97
C MET A 117 26.68 -7.40 32.08
N LEU A 118 26.89 -8.57 31.49
CA LEU A 118 25.85 -9.31 30.78
C LEU A 118 25.45 -10.55 31.61
N PRO A 119 24.19 -10.99 31.59
CA PRO A 119 23.08 -10.49 30.78
C PRO A 119 22.52 -9.16 31.30
N TYR A 120 21.90 -8.36 30.41
CA TYR A 120 21.21 -7.15 30.84
C TYR A 120 19.93 -7.50 31.62
N PRO A 121 19.52 -6.64 32.58
CA PRO A 121 18.17 -6.71 33.14
C PRO A 121 17.12 -6.54 32.02
N HIS A 122 16.18 -7.49 31.95
CA HIS A 122 15.27 -7.65 30.80
C HIS A 122 14.38 -6.43 30.51
N PHE A 123 13.93 -5.74 31.57
CA PHE A 123 13.00 -4.61 31.45
C PHE A 123 13.69 -3.26 31.31
N GLU A 124 15.01 -3.19 31.46
CA GLU A 124 15.75 -1.95 31.27
C GLU A 124 15.90 -1.60 29.78
N PRO A 125 15.98 -0.31 29.45
CA PRO A 125 16.22 0.11 28.08
C PRO A 125 17.55 -0.45 27.57
N ARG A 126 17.51 -1.00 26.35
CA ARG A 126 18.72 -1.52 25.70
C ARG A 126 19.74 -0.41 25.48
N VAL A 127 20.95 -0.61 25.97
CA VAL A 127 22.10 0.25 25.64
C VAL A 127 22.46 0.03 24.16
N ARG A 128 22.40 1.10 23.36
CA ARG A 128 22.71 1.08 21.91
C ARG A 128 23.82 2.08 21.60
N ARG A 129 24.63 1.77 20.59
CA ARG A 129 25.65 2.69 20.06
C ARG A 129 25.13 3.38 18.80
N PHE A 130 25.09 4.72 18.80
CA PHE A 130 24.72 5.49 17.62
C PHE A 130 25.76 5.37 16.50
N GLY A 131 27.05 5.56 16.83
CA GLY A 131 28.16 5.23 15.92
C GLY A 131 28.42 6.21 14.78
N TYR A 132 27.71 7.34 14.72
CA TYR A 132 27.89 8.40 13.72
C TYR A 132 28.33 9.72 14.36
N ASN A 133 29.01 10.56 13.58
CA ASN A 133 29.44 11.91 13.94
C ASN A 133 28.75 12.93 13.03
N VAL A 134 28.39 14.09 13.57
CA VAL A 134 27.79 15.18 12.78
C VAL A 134 28.86 15.83 11.89
N LEU A 135 28.60 15.90 10.58
CA LEU A 135 29.46 16.56 9.61
C LEU A 135 29.25 18.08 9.64
N LYS A 136 30.26 18.85 9.21
CA LYS A 136 30.21 20.32 9.13
C LYS A 136 30.84 20.83 7.83
N GLY A 137 30.41 22.00 7.37
CA GLY A 137 30.92 22.66 6.15
C GLY A 137 30.62 21.86 4.88
N ALA A 138 31.55 21.88 3.92
CA ALA A 138 31.36 21.25 2.61
C ALA A 138 31.02 19.74 2.66
N ALA A 139 31.50 19.02 3.68
CA ALA A 139 31.17 17.60 3.85
C ALA A 139 29.69 17.38 4.22
N ALA A 140 29.07 18.31 4.94
CA ALA A 140 27.64 18.26 5.24
C ALA A 140 26.83 18.54 3.97
N GLU A 141 27.18 19.57 3.21
CA GLU A 141 26.53 19.92 1.94
C GLU A 141 26.61 18.78 0.93
N ALA A 142 27.75 18.09 0.84
CA ALA A 142 27.91 16.93 -0.03
C ALA A 142 27.00 15.76 0.37
N GLU A 143 26.78 15.53 1.67
CA GLU A 143 25.90 14.47 2.16
C GLU A 143 24.41 14.85 2.03
N GLU A 144 24.05 16.14 2.19
CA GLU A 144 22.69 16.63 1.91
C GLU A 144 22.31 16.49 0.43
N ASN A 145 23.26 16.75 -0.48
CA ASN A 145 23.06 16.59 -1.92
C ASN A 145 23.04 15.12 -2.37
N ARG A 146 23.47 14.20 -1.51
CA ARG A 146 23.56 12.78 -1.84
C ARG A 146 22.18 12.13 -1.76
N MET A 147 21.65 11.74 -2.91
CA MET A 147 20.41 10.95 -3.02
C MET A 147 20.70 9.50 -3.40
N SER A 148 19.81 8.58 -3.04
CA SER A 148 19.86 7.23 -3.58
C SER A 148 19.56 7.23 -5.08
N ARG A 149 20.03 6.20 -5.80
CA ARG A 149 19.75 6.06 -7.24
C ARG A 149 18.24 6.06 -7.54
N LYS A 150 17.43 5.46 -6.64
CA LYS A 150 15.97 5.38 -6.81
C LYS A 150 15.33 6.76 -6.68
N GLU A 151 15.71 7.54 -5.67
CA GLU A 151 15.21 8.91 -5.48
C GLU A 151 15.63 9.80 -6.65
N HIS A 152 16.90 9.75 -7.07
CA HIS A 152 17.38 10.54 -8.20
C HIS A 152 16.60 10.26 -9.49
N LEU A 153 16.30 8.99 -9.79
CA LEU A 153 15.52 8.62 -10.97
C LEU A 153 14.04 9.05 -10.87
N ALA A 154 13.45 9.04 -9.67
CA ALA A 154 12.07 9.45 -9.46
C ALA A 154 11.88 10.98 -9.35
N GLN A 155 12.94 11.73 -9.04
CA GLN A 155 12.86 13.15 -8.74
C GLN A 155 12.22 14.00 -9.86
N PRO A 156 12.52 13.80 -11.16
CA PRO A 156 11.90 14.58 -12.23
C PRO A 156 10.39 14.36 -12.32
N GLU A 157 9.93 13.10 -12.23
CA GLU A 157 8.51 12.74 -12.26
C GLU A 157 7.75 13.31 -11.06
N LEU A 158 8.35 13.24 -9.86
CA LEU A 158 7.77 13.81 -8.65
C LEU A 158 7.62 15.34 -8.74
N LYS A 159 8.61 16.03 -9.33
CA LYS A 159 8.54 17.47 -9.58
C LYS A 159 7.44 17.83 -10.58
N GLU A 160 7.33 17.10 -11.69
CA GLU A 160 6.25 17.31 -12.67
C GLU A 160 4.87 17.08 -12.04
N ARG A 161 4.72 16.05 -11.20
CA ARG A 161 3.48 15.77 -10.47
C ARG A 161 3.15 16.86 -9.45
N ALA A 162 4.15 17.39 -8.75
CA ALA A 162 3.98 18.51 -7.83
C ALA A 162 3.51 19.76 -8.59
N GLN A 163 4.15 20.08 -9.72
CA GLN A 163 3.77 21.22 -10.57
C GLN A 163 2.34 21.09 -11.11
N LYS A 164 1.98 19.93 -11.67
CA LYS A 164 0.59 19.67 -12.13
C LYS A 164 -0.44 19.86 -11.01
N LYS A 165 -0.08 19.48 -9.78
CA LYS A 165 -0.94 19.67 -8.61
C LYS A 165 -1.06 21.15 -8.21
N GLU A 166 0.03 21.92 -8.31
CA GLU A 166 0.03 23.36 -8.09
C GLU A 166 -0.80 24.08 -9.16
N ASP A 167 -0.63 23.75 -10.44
CA ASP A 167 -1.39 24.31 -11.55
C ASP A 167 -2.90 24.07 -11.38
N TYR A 168 -3.29 22.85 -10.98
CA TYR A 168 -4.68 22.52 -10.65
C TYR A 168 -5.23 23.30 -9.45
N ASN A 169 -4.42 23.47 -8.40
CA ASN A 169 -4.82 24.28 -7.25
C ASN A 169 -5.01 25.75 -7.66
N ASN A 170 -4.11 26.28 -8.47
CA ASN A 170 -4.16 27.66 -8.96
C ASN A 170 -5.39 27.89 -9.86
N SER A 171 -5.71 26.95 -10.74
CA SER A 171 -6.93 27.03 -11.56
C SER A 171 -8.19 27.01 -10.69
N LYS A 172 -8.21 26.19 -9.63
CA LYS A 172 -9.34 26.14 -8.68
C LYS A 172 -9.45 27.40 -7.83
N ILE A 173 -8.33 27.97 -7.39
CA ILE A 173 -8.31 29.26 -6.68
C ILE A 173 -8.84 30.38 -7.58
N ALA A 174 -8.46 30.40 -8.86
CA ALA A 174 -8.97 31.38 -9.83
C ALA A 174 -10.49 31.23 -10.04
N GLU A 175 -10.99 29.99 -10.18
CA GLU A 175 -12.42 29.68 -10.23
C GLU A 175 -13.14 30.22 -8.99
N TYR A 176 -12.68 29.89 -7.80
CA TYR A 176 -13.28 30.37 -6.55
C TYR A 176 -13.23 31.89 -6.42
N THR A 177 -12.11 32.52 -6.78
CA THR A 177 -11.96 33.98 -6.79
C THR A 177 -13.03 34.63 -7.66
N SER A 178 -13.25 34.12 -8.88
CA SER A 178 -14.30 34.62 -9.78
C SER A 178 -15.71 34.44 -9.22
N THR A 179 -15.99 33.31 -8.53
CA THR A 179 -17.31 33.08 -7.91
C THR A 179 -17.57 33.99 -6.71
N ILE A 180 -16.54 34.27 -5.91
CA ILE A 180 -16.61 35.20 -4.77
C ILE A 180 -16.84 36.62 -5.30
N GLN A 181 -16.11 37.04 -6.33
CA GLN A 181 -16.26 38.38 -6.92
C GLN A 181 -17.63 38.59 -7.60
N ALA A 182 -18.17 37.55 -8.26
CA ALA A 182 -19.48 37.61 -8.90
C ALA A 182 -20.64 37.68 -7.89
N THR A 183 -20.44 37.15 -6.68
CA THR A 183 -21.44 37.12 -5.62
C THR A 183 -21.17 38.29 -4.68
N ALA A 184 -21.90 39.40 -4.87
CA ALA A 184 -21.67 40.68 -4.19
C ALA A 184 -21.40 40.53 -2.67
N GLY A 185 -20.12 40.62 -2.31
CA GLY A 185 -19.64 40.68 -0.93
C GLY A 185 -18.54 41.73 -0.85
N ASP A 186 -18.64 42.63 0.13
CA ASP A 186 -17.67 43.71 0.37
C ASP A 186 -16.36 43.17 0.97
N PHE A 187 -15.69 42.25 0.28
CA PHE A 187 -14.40 41.70 0.69
C PHE A 187 -13.25 42.43 0.01
N SER A 188 -12.20 42.71 0.79
CA SER A 188 -10.94 43.21 0.25
C SER A 188 -10.27 42.16 -0.64
N GLU A 189 -9.37 42.58 -1.55
CA GLU A 189 -8.63 41.65 -2.42
C GLU A 189 -7.88 40.56 -1.63
N GLN A 190 -7.36 40.90 -0.45
CA GLN A 190 -6.68 39.97 0.44
C GLN A 190 -7.64 38.93 1.05
N GLU A 191 -8.82 39.37 1.49
CA GLU A 191 -9.86 38.48 2.01
C GLU A 191 -10.42 37.54 0.94
N VAL A 192 -10.54 38.01 -0.31
CA VAL A 192 -10.94 37.15 -1.44
C VAL A 192 -9.89 36.05 -1.67
N ALA A 193 -8.61 36.38 -1.64
CA ALA A 193 -7.54 35.39 -1.78
C ALA A 193 -7.53 34.36 -0.64
N LEU A 194 -7.68 34.82 0.61
CA LEU A 194 -7.81 33.95 1.79
C LEU A 194 -9.06 33.06 1.71
N GLY A 195 -10.18 33.62 1.26
CA GLY A 195 -11.44 32.90 1.06
C GLY A 195 -11.32 31.81 -0.01
N ALA A 196 -10.69 32.12 -1.15
CA ALA A 196 -10.45 31.13 -2.20
C ALA A 196 -9.54 29.98 -1.73
N ALA A 197 -8.48 30.28 -0.98
CA ALA A 197 -7.62 29.27 -0.38
C ALA A 197 -8.36 28.40 0.66
N ARG A 198 -9.22 29.03 1.48
CA ARG A 198 -10.08 28.36 2.45
C ARG A 198 -11.08 27.40 1.76
N LEU A 199 -11.76 27.85 0.71
CA LEU A 199 -12.67 27.00 -0.07
C LEU A 199 -11.93 25.83 -0.73
N LEU A 200 -10.72 26.03 -1.24
CA LEU A 200 -9.90 24.93 -1.78
C LEU A 200 -9.54 23.89 -0.72
N PHE A 201 -9.26 24.31 0.51
CA PHE A 201 -9.01 23.39 1.60
C PHE A 201 -10.27 22.57 1.94
N ILE A 202 -11.41 23.24 2.11
CA ILE A 202 -12.69 22.60 2.42
C ILE A 202 -13.10 21.63 1.31
N SER A 203 -12.98 22.04 0.04
CA SER A 203 -13.36 21.24 -1.12
C SER A 203 -12.57 19.93 -1.22
N LYS A 204 -11.27 19.95 -0.90
CA LYS A 204 -10.43 18.75 -0.85
C LYS A 204 -10.90 17.75 0.22
N HIS A 205 -11.35 18.24 1.37
CA HIS A 205 -11.83 17.38 2.45
C HIS A 205 -13.22 16.80 2.18
N LEU A 206 -14.10 17.59 1.56
CA LEU A 206 -15.42 17.14 1.12
C LEU A 206 -15.34 16.13 -0.02
N ALA A 207 -14.49 16.39 -1.04
CA ALA A 207 -14.32 15.48 -2.18
C ALA A 207 -13.76 14.10 -1.76
N ASN A 208 -12.92 14.07 -0.73
CA ASN A 208 -12.38 12.83 -0.17
C ASN A 208 -13.25 12.21 0.93
N GLU A 209 -14.40 12.82 1.27
CA GLU A 209 -15.32 12.39 2.33
C GLU A 209 -14.64 12.19 3.70
N THR A 210 -13.56 12.93 3.96
CA THR A 210 -12.74 12.79 5.17
C THR A 210 -13.30 13.53 6.37
N LEU A 211 -13.93 14.69 6.14
CA LEU A 211 -14.48 15.57 7.17
C LEU A 211 -15.84 16.10 6.72
N THR A 212 -16.69 16.43 7.69
CA THR A 212 -17.87 17.25 7.44
C THR A 212 -17.46 18.67 7.09
N GLU A 213 -18.32 19.42 6.39
CA GLU A 213 -18.05 20.81 6.00
C GLU A 213 -17.62 21.67 7.20
N ALA A 214 -18.36 21.60 8.31
CA ALA A 214 -18.06 22.35 9.52
C ALA A 214 -16.68 21.99 10.11
N ALA A 215 -16.37 20.69 10.20
CA ALA A 215 -15.07 20.25 10.70
C ALA A 215 -13.91 20.64 9.77
N ALA A 216 -14.14 20.65 8.45
CA ALA A 216 -13.15 21.12 7.48
C ALA A 216 -12.92 22.64 7.59
N ALA A 217 -13.97 23.41 7.82
CA ALA A 217 -13.88 24.85 8.08
C ALA A 217 -13.13 25.16 9.39
N ASP A 218 -13.41 24.41 10.46
CA ASP A 218 -12.69 24.54 11.74
C ASP A 218 -11.20 24.22 11.56
N GLN A 219 -10.88 23.14 10.82
CA GLN A 219 -9.50 22.76 10.53
C GLN A 219 -8.78 23.80 9.65
N ALA A 220 -9.47 24.40 8.67
CA ALA A 220 -8.92 25.48 7.87
C ALA A 220 -8.56 26.69 8.75
N THR A 221 -9.41 26.99 9.74
CA THR A 221 -9.13 28.06 10.70
C THR A 221 -7.96 27.73 11.60
N PHE A 222 -7.91 26.51 12.13
CA PHE A 222 -6.79 26.04 12.92
C PHE A 222 -5.48 26.13 12.16
N ASN A 223 -5.44 25.67 10.90
CA ASN A 223 -4.22 25.67 10.09
C ASN A 223 -3.67 27.09 9.90
N TYR A 224 -4.53 28.06 9.55
CA TYR A 224 -4.10 29.45 9.41
C TYR A 224 -3.51 30.03 10.71
N VAL A 225 -4.20 29.82 11.83
CA VAL A 225 -3.73 30.30 13.14
C VAL A 225 -2.41 29.62 13.53
N HIS A 226 -2.29 28.33 13.27
CA HIS A 226 -1.07 27.57 13.54
C HIS A 226 0.09 28.05 12.67
N ASP A 227 -0.14 28.30 11.39
CA ASP A 227 0.88 28.83 10.47
C ASP A 227 1.33 30.24 10.89
N ALA A 228 0.42 31.09 11.37
CA ALA A 228 0.75 32.39 11.95
C ALA A 228 1.58 32.28 13.24
N GLU A 229 1.27 31.32 14.11
CA GLU A 229 2.08 31.01 15.30
C GLU A 229 3.48 30.51 14.94
N LEU A 230 3.60 29.67 13.91
CA LEU A 230 4.89 29.22 13.40
C LEU A 230 5.69 30.39 12.82
N ALA A 231 5.05 31.33 12.11
CA ALA A 231 5.70 32.54 11.60
C ALA A 231 6.24 33.43 12.72
N SER A 232 5.46 33.65 13.78
CA SER A 232 5.93 34.41 14.95
C SER A 232 7.08 33.71 15.67
N LYS A 233 7.04 32.37 15.80
CA LYS A 233 8.16 31.58 16.36
C LYS A 233 9.43 31.65 15.52
N ARG A 234 9.32 31.84 14.20
CA ARG A 234 10.46 32.09 13.30
C ARG A 234 10.99 33.53 13.41
N GLY A 235 10.26 34.43 14.07
CA GLY A 235 10.59 35.85 14.21
C GLY A 235 10.13 36.71 13.03
N GLU A 236 9.21 36.21 12.19
CA GLU A 236 8.66 36.95 11.04
C GLU A 236 7.60 37.98 11.46
N SER A 237 6.97 37.80 12.62
CA SER A 237 5.94 38.69 13.17
C SER A 237 6.08 38.88 14.67
N SER A 238 5.68 40.08 15.13
CA SER A 238 5.61 40.37 16.57
C SER A 238 4.41 39.68 17.23
N ALA A 239 4.45 39.55 18.57
CA ALA A 239 3.36 38.93 19.33
C ALA A 239 2.03 39.71 19.20
N ASP A 240 2.10 41.04 19.10
CA ASP A 240 0.94 41.90 18.95
C ASP A 240 0.32 41.75 17.55
N GLU A 241 1.16 41.70 16.50
CA GLU A 241 0.71 41.44 15.12
C GLU A 241 0.04 40.08 14.98
N LEU A 242 0.57 39.05 15.66
CA LEU A 242 -0.06 37.72 15.70
C LEU A 242 -1.45 37.78 16.35
N ALA A 243 -1.60 38.49 17.47
CA ALA A 243 -2.88 38.60 18.14
C ALA A 243 -3.91 39.31 17.25
N THR A 244 -3.51 40.39 16.57
CA THR A 244 -4.37 41.11 15.62
C THR A 244 -4.74 40.25 14.41
N SER A 245 -3.76 39.58 13.77
CA SER A 245 -3.98 38.72 12.61
C SER A 245 -4.87 37.52 12.92
N ARG A 246 -4.70 36.92 14.10
CA ARG A 246 -5.56 35.83 14.58
C ARG A 246 -6.99 36.30 14.78
N ALA A 247 -7.20 37.44 15.44
CA ALA A 247 -8.53 37.98 15.70
C ALA A 247 -9.24 38.33 14.38
N SER A 248 -8.55 39.05 13.48
CA SER A 248 -9.10 39.46 12.19
C SER A 248 -9.47 38.25 11.33
N TYR A 249 -8.62 37.23 11.27
CA TYR A 249 -8.91 36.03 10.50
C TYR A 249 -10.08 35.21 11.06
N ILE A 250 -10.22 35.09 12.38
CA ILE A 250 -11.35 34.38 12.99
C ILE A 250 -12.66 35.11 12.70
N GLU A 251 -12.67 36.45 12.75
CA GLU A 251 -13.85 37.24 12.37
C GLU A 251 -14.17 37.12 10.89
N PHE A 252 -13.15 37.19 10.02
CA PHE A 252 -13.26 36.95 8.59
C PHE A 252 -13.86 35.57 8.30
N ALA A 253 -13.30 34.50 8.88
CA ALA A 253 -13.76 33.13 8.66
C ALA A 253 -15.23 32.94 9.04
N LYS A 254 -15.66 33.48 10.19
CA LYS A 254 -17.07 33.43 10.62
C LYS A 254 -18.01 34.14 9.64
N LYS A 255 -17.61 35.31 9.13
CA LYS A 255 -18.39 36.06 8.13
C LYS A 255 -18.44 35.30 6.80
N PHE A 256 -17.29 34.78 6.37
CA PHE A 256 -17.12 34.09 5.10
C PHE A 256 -17.91 32.78 5.05
N ASP A 257 -17.81 31.93 6.08
CA ASP A 257 -18.52 30.63 6.14
C ASP A 257 -20.05 30.78 6.20
N GLY A 258 -20.54 31.94 6.66
CA GLY A 258 -21.96 32.28 6.63
C GLY A 258 -22.48 32.60 5.23
N LEU A 259 -21.62 33.06 4.32
CA LEU A 259 -21.99 33.54 2.99
C LEU A 259 -21.62 32.56 1.88
N PHE A 260 -20.53 31.82 2.02
CA PHE A 260 -20.00 30.95 0.98
C PHE A 260 -19.80 29.53 1.49
N THR A 261 -19.98 28.57 0.59
CA THR A 261 -19.67 27.17 0.84
C THR A 261 -19.28 26.45 -0.46
N VAL A 262 -18.85 25.20 -0.34
CA VAL A 262 -18.47 24.35 -1.47
C VAL A 262 -19.33 23.09 -1.48
N ASP A 263 -19.78 22.71 -2.66
CA ASP A 263 -20.47 21.45 -2.88
C ASP A 263 -19.49 20.26 -2.87
N PHE A 264 -19.98 19.03 -2.72
CA PHE A 264 -19.14 17.82 -2.76
C PHE A 264 -18.44 17.62 -4.12
N THR A 265 -18.96 18.27 -5.17
CA THR A 265 -18.36 18.33 -6.52
C THR A 265 -17.14 19.26 -6.59
N GLY A 266 -16.91 20.06 -5.55
CA GLY A 266 -15.87 21.08 -5.50
C GLY A 266 -16.28 22.41 -6.13
N ALA A 267 -17.55 22.61 -6.49
CA ALA A 267 -18.07 23.89 -6.99
C ALA A 267 -18.44 24.83 -5.82
N ALA A 268 -17.88 26.04 -5.83
CA ALA A 268 -18.22 27.07 -4.84
C ALA A 268 -19.54 27.76 -5.20
N HIS A 269 -20.32 28.08 -4.18
CA HIS A 269 -21.61 28.77 -4.33
C HIS A 269 -21.96 29.56 -3.06
N ALA A 270 -22.90 30.48 -3.19
CA ALA A 270 -23.46 31.21 -2.07
C ALA A 270 -24.24 30.27 -1.15
N ARG A 271 -24.02 30.38 0.15
CA ARG A 271 -24.73 29.60 1.18
C ARG A 271 -26.20 30.01 1.21
N LEU A 272 -27.08 29.02 1.16
CA LEU A 272 -28.52 29.21 1.29
C LEU A 272 -28.93 29.02 2.75
N SER A 273 -29.88 29.82 3.23
CA SER A 273 -30.57 29.51 4.48
C SER A 273 -31.36 28.21 4.32
N THR A 274 -31.66 27.53 5.43
CA THR A 274 -32.42 26.27 5.41
C THR A 274 -33.75 26.42 4.67
N GLU A 275 -34.49 27.49 4.96
CA GLU A 275 -35.76 27.81 4.29
C GLU A 275 -35.59 28.08 2.79
N ALA A 276 -34.55 28.84 2.40
CA ALA A 276 -34.29 29.13 0.99
C ALA A 276 -33.83 27.88 0.22
N LEU A 277 -33.11 26.97 0.88
CA LEU A 277 -32.67 25.70 0.32
C LEU A 277 -33.87 24.77 0.10
N GLU A 278 -34.76 24.63 1.08
CA GLU A 278 -35.99 23.84 0.95
C GLU A 278 -36.89 24.39 -0.17
N ALA A 279 -37.03 25.71 -0.27
CA ALA A 279 -37.78 26.35 -1.35
C ALA A 279 -37.18 26.05 -2.73
N LYS A 280 -35.85 26.16 -2.88
CA LYS A 280 -35.16 25.82 -4.14
C LYS A 280 -35.24 24.34 -4.49
N GLN A 281 -35.17 23.46 -3.48
CA GLN A 281 -35.35 22.02 -3.68
C GLN A 281 -36.78 21.69 -4.15
N ALA A 282 -37.79 22.32 -3.55
CA ALA A 282 -39.18 22.16 -3.96
C ALA A 282 -39.41 22.66 -5.39
N GLU A 283 -38.88 23.83 -5.75
CA GLU A 283 -38.95 24.38 -7.11
C GLU A 283 -38.27 23.45 -8.12
N SER A 284 -37.08 22.94 -7.78
CA SER A 284 -36.33 22.03 -8.65
C SER A 284 -37.05 20.69 -8.81
N ARG A 285 -37.68 20.15 -7.76
CA ARG A 285 -38.49 18.93 -7.82
C ARG A 285 -39.76 19.14 -8.65
N ALA A 286 -40.43 20.28 -8.52
CA ALA A 286 -41.59 20.61 -9.35
C ALA A 286 -41.23 20.65 -10.84
N LYS A 287 -40.10 21.27 -11.18
CA LYS A 287 -39.56 21.27 -12.55
C LYS A 287 -39.22 19.86 -13.05
N LEU A 288 -38.68 19.00 -12.19
CA LEU A 288 -38.38 17.61 -12.54
C LEU A 288 -39.66 16.77 -12.76
N ASP A 289 -40.71 17.03 -11.98
CA ASP A 289 -41.99 16.33 -12.09
C ASP A 289 -42.71 16.64 -13.42
N GLU A 290 -42.46 17.77 -14.06
CA GLU A 290 -42.95 18.06 -15.43
C GLU A 290 -42.43 17.06 -16.47
N PHE A 291 -41.25 16.50 -16.25
CA PHE A 291 -40.65 15.48 -17.11
C PHE A 291 -41.07 14.05 -16.73
N SER A 292 -41.88 13.89 -15.68
CA SER A 292 -42.39 12.58 -15.28
C SER A 292 -43.44 12.07 -16.28
N ASN A 293 -43.36 10.78 -16.62
CA ASN A 293 -44.28 10.12 -17.55
C ASN A 293 -44.30 10.66 -18.99
N VAL A 294 -43.29 11.43 -19.39
CA VAL A 294 -43.12 11.92 -20.77
C VAL A 294 -41.98 11.15 -21.43
N LYS A 295 -42.07 10.97 -22.76
CA LYS A 295 -40.98 10.43 -23.56
C LYS A 295 -39.85 11.47 -23.63
N LEU A 296 -38.68 11.14 -23.09
CA LEU A 296 -37.56 12.07 -22.96
C LEU A 296 -36.76 12.20 -24.26
N SER A 297 -36.41 13.43 -24.62
CA SER A 297 -35.43 13.75 -25.68
C SER A 297 -34.04 14.01 -25.11
N THR A 298 -33.02 14.06 -25.97
CA THR A 298 -31.64 14.41 -25.57
C THR A 298 -31.51 15.81 -24.99
N LYS A 299 -32.40 16.74 -25.33
CA LYS A 299 -32.45 18.09 -24.74
C LYS A 299 -33.01 18.03 -23.32
N ASP A 300 -34.07 17.25 -23.11
CA ASP A 300 -34.72 17.09 -21.81
C ASP A 300 -33.76 16.43 -20.82
N LEU A 301 -32.99 15.42 -21.26
CA LEU A 301 -31.93 14.81 -20.45
C LEU A 301 -30.89 15.83 -19.95
N LYS A 302 -30.43 16.73 -20.83
CA LYS A 302 -29.50 17.80 -20.44
C LYS A 302 -30.14 18.79 -19.48
N GLN A 303 -31.42 19.11 -19.66
CA GLN A 303 -32.14 19.99 -18.75
C GLN A 303 -32.30 19.36 -17.36
N ILE A 304 -32.71 18.09 -17.30
CA ILE A 304 -32.80 17.32 -16.05
C ILE A 304 -31.43 17.26 -15.36
N GLU A 305 -30.36 16.97 -16.11
CA GLU A 305 -29.01 16.93 -15.55
C GLU A 305 -28.56 18.30 -15.02
N ASN A 306 -28.85 19.39 -15.73
CA ASN A 306 -28.56 20.75 -15.28
C ASN A 306 -29.34 21.13 -14.01
N ILE A 307 -30.58 20.66 -13.84
CA ILE A 307 -31.37 20.88 -12.62
C ILE A 307 -30.78 20.08 -11.45
N ILE A 308 -30.46 18.81 -11.66
CA ILE A 308 -29.91 17.95 -10.61
C ILE A 308 -28.50 18.40 -10.18
N SER A 309 -27.69 18.86 -11.13
CA SER A 309 -26.30 19.27 -10.90
C SER A 309 -26.14 20.68 -10.31
N GLN A 310 -27.23 21.40 -10.02
CA GLN A 310 -27.14 22.73 -9.39
C GLN A 310 -26.36 22.65 -8.06
N PRO A 311 -25.28 23.42 -7.90
CA PRO A 311 -24.42 23.36 -6.71
C PRO A 311 -25.20 23.81 -5.47
N GLY A 312 -25.04 23.08 -4.36
CA GLY A 312 -25.63 23.46 -3.07
C GLY A 312 -27.11 23.14 -2.85
N VAL A 313 -27.81 22.64 -3.87
CA VAL A 313 -29.25 22.36 -3.77
C VAL A 313 -29.51 20.95 -3.26
N PHE A 314 -28.80 19.96 -3.79
CA PHE A 314 -29.03 18.54 -3.47
C PHE A 314 -27.77 17.88 -2.91
N SER A 315 -27.94 17.01 -1.91
CA SER A 315 -26.84 16.18 -1.40
C SER A 315 -26.39 15.16 -2.44
N LYS A 316 -25.23 14.52 -2.25
CA LYS A 316 -24.74 13.45 -3.12
C LYS A 316 -25.76 12.31 -3.27
N ALA A 317 -26.31 11.85 -2.15
CA ALA A 317 -27.32 10.80 -2.14
C ALA A 317 -28.62 11.23 -2.84
N ASP A 318 -29.06 12.47 -2.62
CA ASP A 318 -30.26 13.00 -3.28
C ASP A 318 -30.06 13.10 -4.79
N ARG A 319 -28.90 13.58 -5.27
CA ARG A 319 -28.61 13.64 -6.70
C ARG A 319 -28.62 12.25 -7.34
N GLU A 320 -28.07 11.25 -6.68
CA GLU A 320 -28.10 9.85 -7.16
C GLU A 320 -29.54 9.31 -7.21
N ALA A 321 -30.34 9.56 -6.17
CA ALA A 321 -31.74 9.15 -6.13
C ALA A 321 -32.59 9.85 -7.22
N LEU A 322 -32.38 11.14 -7.44
CA LEU A 322 -33.03 11.91 -8.50
C LEU A 322 -32.60 11.42 -9.89
N LYS A 323 -31.30 11.14 -10.10
CA LYS A 323 -30.81 10.56 -11.36
C LYS A 323 -31.47 9.21 -11.62
N GLN A 324 -31.55 8.32 -10.63
CA GLN A 324 -32.22 7.03 -10.79
C GLN A 324 -33.72 7.17 -11.09
N LYS A 325 -34.39 8.16 -10.48
CA LYS A 325 -35.83 8.40 -10.67
C LYS A 325 -36.17 9.00 -12.04
N TYR A 326 -35.45 10.04 -12.46
CA TYR A 326 -35.78 10.82 -13.67
C TYR A 326 -34.95 10.46 -14.90
N ILE A 327 -33.79 9.83 -14.72
CA ILE A 327 -32.92 9.31 -15.80
C ILE A 327 -32.69 7.80 -15.56
N PRO A 328 -33.75 6.96 -15.61
CA PRO A 328 -33.56 5.52 -15.53
C PRO A 328 -32.85 5.00 -16.79
N THR A 329 -32.18 3.85 -16.70
CA THR A 329 -31.56 3.22 -17.88
C THR A 329 -32.60 2.88 -18.97
N VAL A 330 -33.78 2.47 -18.54
CA VAL A 330 -34.94 2.17 -19.38
C VAL A 330 -36.18 2.85 -18.79
N LEU A 331 -36.92 3.58 -19.63
CA LEU A 331 -38.20 4.17 -19.24
C LEU A 331 -39.22 3.07 -18.86
N PRO A 332 -40.14 3.33 -17.92
CA PRO A 332 -41.16 2.35 -17.54
C PRO A 332 -42.19 2.12 -18.66
N GLU A 333 -42.92 1.02 -18.57
CA GLU A 333 -43.96 0.66 -19.56
C GLU A 333 -45.19 1.57 -19.51
N SER A 334 -45.41 2.25 -18.38
CA SER A 334 -46.47 3.23 -18.19
C SER A 334 -46.32 4.49 -19.05
N VAL A 335 -45.11 4.78 -19.57
CA VAL A 335 -44.88 5.98 -20.38
C VAL A 335 -45.45 5.76 -21.78
N PRO A 336 -46.36 6.64 -22.26
CA PRO A 336 -46.97 6.49 -23.56
C PRO A 336 -45.92 6.52 -24.69
N GLY A 337 -46.07 5.63 -25.67
CA GLY A 337 -45.15 5.52 -26.81
C GLY A 337 -43.88 4.70 -26.56
N THR A 338 -43.76 4.08 -25.37
CA THR A 338 -42.64 3.16 -25.08
C THR A 338 -42.96 1.70 -25.40
N VAL A 339 -44.22 1.27 -25.24
CA VAL A 339 -44.70 -0.07 -25.66
C VAL A 339 -45.26 0.03 -27.07
N VAL A 340 -44.96 -0.97 -27.91
CA VAL A 340 -45.52 -1.13 -29.23
C VAL A 340 -46.52 -2.28 -29.24
N GLU A 341 -47.79 -1.98 -29.51
CA GLU A 341 -48.82 -3.01 -29.66
C GLU A 341 -48.67 -3.71 -31.01
N VAL A 342 -48.38 -5.01 -30.99
CA VAL A 342 -48.31 -5.86 -32.19
C VAL A 342 -49.54 -6.77 -32.22
N LYS A 343 -50.41 -6.59 -33.22
CA LYS A 343 -51.56 -7.49 -33.44
C LYS A 343 -51.06 -8.91 -33.75
N GLU A 344 -51.75 -9.93 -33.26
CA GLU A 344 -51.40 -11.34 -33.50
C GLU A 344 -51.26 -11.63 -35.00
N GLY A 345 -50.07 -12.08 -35.42
CA GLY A 345 -49.73 -12.35 -36.83
C GLY A 345 -49.23 -11.14 -37.65
N GLY A 346 -49.12 -9.95 -37.05
CA GLY A 346 -48.60 -8.74 -37.71
C GLY A 346 -47.08 -8.70 -37.84
N LYS A 347 -46.57 -8.02 -38.87
CA LYS A 347 -45.12 -7.74 -39.01
C LYS A 347 -44.66 -6.78 -37.91
N LEU A 348 -43.50 -7.06 -37.31
CA LEU A 348 -42.89 -6.17 -36.33
C LEU A 348 -42.57 -4.79 -36.96
N PRO A 349 -42.94 -3.68 -36.30
CA PRO A 349 -42.54 -2.36 -36.75
C PRO A 349 -41.04 -2.16 -36.60
N LYS A 350 -40.43 -1.41 -37.53
CA LYS A 350 -39.00 -1.10 -37.52
C LYS A 350 -38.64 -0.35 -36.24
N GLY A 351 -37.64 -0.85 -35.50
CA GLY A 351 -37.19 -0.22 -34.25
C GLY A 351 -37.87 -0.73 -32.98
N ALA A 352 -38.71 -1.77 -33.06
CA ALA A 352 -39.18 -2.51 -31.89
C ALA A 352 -38.10 -3.47 -31.37
N VAL A 353 -37.85 -3.44 -30.06
CA VAL A 353 -36.93 -4.32 -29.33
C VAL A 353 -37.75 -5.28 -28.49
N PRO A 354 -37.66 -6.61 -28.71
CA PRO A 354 -38.39 -7.58 -27.91
C PRO A 354 -37.73 -7.76 -26.54
N VAL A 355 -38.49 -7.54 -25.47
CA VAL A 355 -38.09 -7.83 -24.08
C VAL A 355 -38.99 -8.94 -23.57
N ARG A 356 -38.38 -10.04 -23.11
CA ARG A 356 -39.12 -11.19 -22.55
C ARG A 356 -39.12 -11.11 -21.03
N THR A 357 -40.31 -11.12 -20.44
CA THR A 357 -40.54 -11.08 -19.00
C THR A 357 -41.41 -12.25 -18.58
N TYR A 358 -41.27 -12.70 -17.34
CA TYR A 358 -42.10 -13.76 -16.78
C TYR A 358 -43.23 -13.13 -15.96
N ASP A 359 -44.47 -13.46 -16.28
CA ASP A 359 -45.63 -13.02 -15.50
C ASP A 359 -46.03 -14.11 -14.49
N PRO A 360 -45.92 -13.83 -13.18
CA PRO A 360 -46.24 -14.81 -12.14
C PRO A 360 -47.73 -15.16 -12.07
N THR A 361 -48.63 -14.29 -12.55
CA THR A 361 -50.07 -14.51 -12.48
C THR A 361 -50.54 -15.55 -13.50
N THR A 362 -50.11 -15.39 -14.76
CA THR A 362 -50.42 -16.32 -15.86
C THR A 362 -49.45 -17.50 -15.96
N ARG A 363 -48.34 -17.46 -15.20
CA ARG A 363 -47.23 -18.45 -15.24
C ARG A 363 -46.66 -18.65 -16.64
N SER A 364 -46.64 -17.59 -17.43
CA SER A 364 -46.24 -17.63 -18.84
C SER A 364 -45.15 -16.59 -19.13
N ILE A 365 -44.38 -16.84 -20.20
CA ILE A 365 -43.41 -15.87 -20.71
C ILE A 365 -44.16 -14.87 -21.59
N GLN A 366 -44.17 -13.60 -21.18
CA GLN A 366 -44.71 -12.49 -21.95
C GLN A 366 -43.59 -11.84 -22.74
N THR A 367 -43.86 -11.49 -24.00
CA THR A 367 -42.93 -10.72 -24.84
C THR A 367 -43.50 -9.33 -25.02
N VAL A 368 -42.86 -8.33 -24.42
CA VAL A 368 -43.21 -6.91 -24.56
C VAL A 368 -42.31 -6.30 -25.62
N TYR A 369 -42.88 -5.66 -26.62
CA TYR A 369 -42.11 -4.94 -27.64
C TYR A 369 -41.92 -3.48 -27.22
N ARG A 370 -40.68 -3.08 -26.99
CA ARG A 370 -40.31 -1.71 -26.57
C ARG A 370 -39.80 -0.91 -27.77
N THR A 371 -40.03 0.41 -27.79
CA THR A 371 -39.37 1.29 -28.77
C THR A 371 -37.90 1.50 -28.40
N LYS A 372 -37.00 1.71 -29.38
CA LYS A 372 -35.59 2.05 -29.10
C LYS A 372 -35.43 3.28 -28.21
N ASP A 373 -36.32 4.26 -28.37
CA ASP A 373 -36.32 5.51 -27.60
C ASP A 373 -36.68 5.31 -26.12
N ALA A 374 -37.17 4.12 -25.73
CA ALA A 374 -37.40 3.77 -24.33
C ALA A 374 -36.10 3.49 -23.56
N PHE A 375 -34.98 3.29 -24.26
CA PHE A 375 -33.66 3.01 -23.68
C PHE A 375 -32.83 4.30 -23.68
N LEU A 376 -32.69 4.94 -22.52
CA LEU A 376 -32.00 6.22 -22.38
C LEU A 376 -30.47 6.05 -22.37
N SER A 377 -30.01 4.85 -21.99
CA SER A 377 -28.63 4.41 -22.19
C SER A 377 -28.54 3.53 -23.44
N ALA A 378 -28.45 4.16 -24.60
CA ALA A 378 -27.90 3.54 -25.80
C ALA A 378 -26.71 4.40 -26.25
N GLU A 379 -25.62 4.34 -25.48
CA GLU A 379 -24.28 4.43 -26.07
C GLU A 379 -23.99 3.13 -26.84
#